data_AF-A0AAT9HPE4-F1
#
_entry.id   AF-A0AAT9HPE4-F1
#
_cell.length_a   1.000
_cell.length_b   1.000
_cell.length_c   1.000
_cell.angle_alpha   90.00
_cell.angle_beta   90.00
_cell.angle_gamma   90.00
#
_symmetry.space_group_name_H-M   'P 1'
#
loop_
_entity.id
_entity.type
_entity.pdbx_description
1 polymer ?
#
loop_
_entity_poly.entity_id
_entity_poly.type
_entity_poly.pdbx_seq_one_letter_code
_entity_poly.pdbx_strand_id
1 'polypeptide(L)'
;MLTGAEGNEEFMGIQRIESVTYGVDDLDTCVRFFEDFGLSLVERTGEHAVFETRTAQTLHLDTAPGPLLPAPVEDGPTLREVVWGVDTRDDLDRLVTAAAHDHEVRETADGVQHTVDRSGFGVGLALARPRKVTVAPRRTNTYGSVRRWNEALTPVSRAHPCACAMSP
;
A
#
# COMPACT_ATOMS: atom_id res chain seq x y z
N MET A 1 -37.57 -15.13 26.59
CA MET A 1 -37.73 -14.19 25.45
C MET A 1 -36.38 -13.55 25.21
N LEU A 2 -35.81 -13.87 24.04
CA LEU A 2 -34.78 -13.16 23.27
C LEU A 2 -33.53 -12.65 24.00
N THR A 3 -32.51 -13.51 23.94
CA THR A 3 -31.08 -13.19 23.79
C THR A 3 -30.87 -12.01 22.83
N GLY A 4 -30.30 -10.92 23.35
CA GLY A 4 -29.68 -9.89 22.53
C GLY A 4 -28.36 -10.46 21.99
N ALA A 5 -28.33 -10.81 20.71
CA ALA A 5 -27.10 -11.03 19.98
C ALA A 5 -26.41 -9.66 19.86
N GLU A 6 -25.44 -9.40 20.74
CA GLU A 6 -24.44 -8.38 20.48
C GLU A 6 -23.67 -8.86 19.25
N GLY A 7 -23.90 -8.17 18.14
CA GLY A 7 -23.14 -8.41 16.91
C GLY A 7 -21.68 -8.25 17.24
N ASN A 8 -20.93 -9.34 17.11
CA ASN A 8 -19.49 -9.32 17.06
C ASN A 8 -19.12 -8.40 15.87
N GLU A 9 -18.72 -7.15 16.15
CA GLU A 9 -18.02 -6.33 15.18
C GLU A 9 -16.73 -7.08 14.82
N GLU A 10 -16.82 -7.90 13.78
CA GLU A 10 -15.69 -8.53 13.13
C GLU A 10 -14.80 -7.41 12.61
N PHE A 11 -13.83 -6.98 13.42
CA PHE A 11 -12.76 -6.12 12.95
C PHE A 11 -12.00 -6.91 11.88
N MET A 12 -12.37 -6.68 10.63
CA MET A 12 -11.64 -7.16 9.47
C MET A 12 -10.25 -6.53 9.53
N GLY A 13 -9.26 -7.33 9.95
CA GLY A 13 -7.92 -6.88 10.34
C GLY A 13 -7.08 -6.25 9.22
N ILE A 14 -7.64 -6.01 8.03
CA ILE A 14 -6.96 -5.34 6.92
C ILE A 14 -7.01 -3.83 7.13
N GLN A 15 -5.85 -3.20 7.27
CA GLN A 15 -5.73 -1.80 7.68
C GLN A 15 -5.23 -0.87 6.56
N ARG A 16 -4.42 -1.41 5.64
CA ARG A 16 -3.69 -0.61 4.65
C ARG A 16 -3.25 -1.45 3.46
N ILE A 17 -2.90 -0.77 2.39
CA ILE A 17 -2.05 -1.35 1.33
C ILE A 17 -0.62 -1.37 1.86
N GLU A 18 0.09 -2.48 1.73
CA GLU A 18 1.50 -2.60 2.12
C GLU A 18 2.44 -2.52 0.91
N SER A 19 2.04 -3.12 -0.20
CA SER A 19 2.77 -3.08 -1.46
C SER A 19 1.80 -3.06 -2.64
N VAL A 20 2.21 -2.42 -3.73
CA VAL A 20 1.54 -2.48 -5.02
C VAL A 20 2.56 -2.76 -6.10
N THR A 21 2.24 -3.67 -7.01
CA THR A 21 3.10 -4.01 -8.14
C THR A 21 2.40 -3.69 -9.46
N TYR A 22 3.04 -2.89 -10.30
CA TYR A 22 2.58 -2.55 -11.64
C TYR A 22 3.49 -3.14 -12.72
N GLY A 23 2.88 -3.68 -13.76
CA GLY A 23 3.55 -3.90 -15.03
C GLY A 23 3.60 -2.60 -15.81
N VAL A 24 4.75 -2.18 -16.31
CA VAL A 24 4.94 -0.91 -17.03
C VAL A 24 5.72 -1.11 -18.32
N ASP A 25 5.43 -0.35 -19.37
CA ASP A 25 6.18 -0.46 -20.63
C ASP A 25 7.46 0.40 -20.64
N ASP A 26 7.42 1.57 -19.98
CA ASP A 26 8.53 2.53 -19.92
C ASP A 26 8.87 2.83 -18.45
N LEU A 27 9.86 2.10 -17.94
CA LEU A 27 10.35 2.25 -16.57
C LEU A 27 10.92 3.65 -16.31
N ASP A 28 11.64 4.23 -17.26
CA ASP A 28 12.31 5.51 -17.08
C ASP A 28 11.31 6.65 -16.91
N THR A 29 10.24 6.64 -17.71
CA THR A 29 9.15 7.61 -17.60
C THR A 29 8.40 7.44 -16.28
N CYS A 30 8.08 6.21 -15.88
CA CYS A 30 7.40 5.95 -14.62
C CYS A 30 8.26 6.33 -13.40
N VAL A 31 9.55 6.01 -13.41
CA VAL A 31 10.49 6.37 -12.34
C VAL A 31 10.53 7.89 -12.15
N ARG A 32 10.69 8.65 -13.24
CA ARG A 32 10.69 10.11 -13.18
C ARG A 32 9.39 10.65 -12.59
N PHE A 33 8.25 10.10 -13.00
CA PHE A 33 6.95 10.49 -12.47
C PHE A 33 6.84 10.28 -10.95
N PHE A 34 7.23 9.11 -10.44
CA PHE A 34 7.12 8.82 -9.01
C PHE A 34 8.16 9.55 -8.15
N GLU A 35 9.33 9.84 -8.70
CA GLU A 35 10.29 10.75 -8.08
C GLU A 35 9.70 12.17 -7.96
N ASP A 36 9.13 12.70 -9.04
CA ASP A 36 8.49 14.03 -9.06
C ASP A 36 7.28 14.09 -8.11
N PHE A 37 6.54 13.00 -7.99
CA PHE A 37 5.45 12.85 -7.01
C PHE A 37 5.97 12.89 -5.56
N GLY A 38 7.25 12.60 -5.34
CA GLY A 38 7.92 12.70 -4.06
C GLY A 38 8.10 11.38 -3.32
N LEU A 39 7.95 10.24 -3.99
CA LEU A 39 8.34 8.95 -3.44
C LEU A 39 9.86 8.80 -3.40
N SER A 40 10.34 7.97 -2.48
CA SER A 40 11.76 7.69 -2.34
C SER A 40 12.11 6.45 -3.16
N LEU A 41 12.98 6.59 -4.16
CA LEU A 41 13.53 5.45 -4.89
C LEU A 41 14.46 4.66 -3.96
N VAL A 42 14.17 3.38 -3.75
CA VAL A 42 14.94 2.47 -2.90
C VAL A 42 15.82 1.55 -3.73
N GLU A 43 15.29 1.07 -4.85
CA GLU A 43 15.99 0.17 -5.75
C GLU A 43 15.66 0.50 -7.20
N ARG A 44 16.64 0.34 -8.09
CA ARG A 44 16.45 0.45 -9.54
C ARG A 44 17.41 -0.47 -10.27
N THR A 45 16.88 -1.23 -11.21
CA THR A 45 17.60 -2.02 -12.19
C THR A 45 17.17 -1.58 -13.60
N GLY A 46 17.56 -2.32 -14.64
CA GLY A 46 17.12 -2.05 -16.00
C GLY A 46 15.64 -2.40 -16.26
N GLU A 47 15.06 -3.30 -15.45
CA GLU A 47 13.72 -3.84 -15.67
C GLU A 47 12.80 -3.67 -14.46
N HIS A 48 13.34 -3.22 -13.32
CA HIS A 48 12.63 -3.13 -12.05
C HIS A 48 12.95 -1.82 -11.32
N ALA A 49 11.97 -1.23 -10.64
CA ALA A 49 12.19 -0.15 -9.69
C ALA A 49 11.27 -0.27 -8.46
N VAL A 50 11.82 -0.01 -7.28
CA VAL A 50 11.09 0.01 -6.01
C VAL A 50 11.10 1.41 -5.41
N PHE A 51 9.92 1.88 -5.07
CA PHE A 51 9.71 3.12 -4.33
C PHE A 51 9.16 2.82 -2.94
N GLU A 52 9.49 3.69 -1.99
CA GLU A 52 8.94 3.65 -0.64
C GLU A 52 8.32 5.00 -0.27
N THR A 53 7.17 4.96 0.40
CA THR A 53 6.57 6.13 1.06
C THR A 53 7.21 6.34 2.44
N ARG A 54 6.99 7.50 3.07
CA ARG A 54 7.49 7.74 4.43
C ARG A 54 6.94 6.78 5.48
N THR A 55 5.77 6.20 5.21
CA THR A 55 5.06 5.25 6.09
C THR A 55 5.41 3.78 5.79
N ALA A 56 6.48 3.53 5.03
CA ALA A 56 6.99 2.21 4.64
C ALA A 56 6.05 1.38 3.74
N GLN A 57 5.18 2.04 2.97
CA GLN A 57 4.49 1.39 1.86
C GLN A 57 5.44 1.30 0.68
N THR A 58 5.36 0.21 -0.07
CA THR A 58 6.20 0.02 -1.25
C THR A 58 5.39 0.04 -2.55
N LEU A 59 6.04 0.50 -3.61
CA LEU A 59 5.51 0.51 -4.98
C LEU A 59 6.58 -0.11 -5.88
N HIS A 60 6.22 -1.21 -6.53
CA HIS A 60 7.09 -1.96 -7.42
C HIS A 60 6.65 -1.72 -8.86
N LEU A 61 7.61 -1.43 -9.73
CA LEU A 61 7.41 -1.22 -11.15
C LEU A 61 8.27 -2.23 -11.90
N ASP A 62 7.64 -3.03 -12.74
CA ASP A 62 8.30 -4.09 -13.51
C ASP A 62 8.00 -3.96 -14.99
N THR A 63 9.01 -3.95 -15.84
CA THR A 63 8.81 -4.04 -17.31
C THR A 63 8.57 -5.46 -17.78
N ALA A 64 9.08 -6.43 -17.02
CA ALA A 64 8.86 -7.84 -17.23
C ALA A 64 8.51 -8.50 -15.89
N PRO A 65 7.23 -8.40 -15.44
CA PRO A 65 6.81 -9.01 -14.19
C PRO A 65 7.17 -10.49 -14.16
N GLY A 66 7.82 -10.93 -13.08
CA GLY A 66 8.29 -12.31 -12.95
C GLY A 66 7.14 -13.34 -13.01
N PRO A 67 7.45 -14.62 -13.29
CA PRO A 67 6.44 -15.68 -13.46
C PRO A 67 5.66 -16.00 -12.19
N LEU A 68 6.10 -15.49 -11.04
CA LEU A 68 5.45 -15.65 -9.74
C LEU A 68 4.27 -14.69 -9.53
N LEU A 69 4.14 -13.66 -10.38
CA LEU A 69 3.02 -12.72 -10.36
C LEU A 69 1.93 -13.20 -11.31
N PRO A 70 0.65 -13.01 -10.95
CA PRO A 70 -0.46 -13.41 -11.81
C PRO A 70 -0.46 -12.62 -13.11
N ALA A 71 -1.02 -13.22 -14.16
CA ALA A 71 -1.21 -12.62 -15.47
C ALA A 71 -1.95 -11.27 -15.37
N PRO A 72 -1.73 -10.33 -16.31
CA PRO A 72 -2.46 -9.07 -16.25
C PRO A 72 -3.94 -9.34 -16.55
N VAL A 73 -4.82 -8.66 -15.81
CA VAL A 73 -6.27 -8.78 -16.03
C VAL A 73 -6.69 -8.14 -17.37
N GLU A 74 -5.97 -7.10 -17.79
CA GLU A 74 -6.18 -6.38 -19.05
C GLU A 74 -4.86 -6.24 -19.80
N ASP A 75 -4.91 -6.21 -21.14
CA ASP A 75 -3.73 -6.01 -21.96
C ASP A 75 -3.08 -4.64 -21.69
N GLY A 76 -1.75 -4.62 -21.55
CA GLY A 76 -0.95 -3.41 -21.38
C GLY A 76 -0.42 -3.17 -19.95
N PRO A 77 0.06 -1.95 -19.66
CA PRO A 77 0.70 -1.63 -18.39
C PRO A 77 -0.35 -1.43 -17.30
N THR A 78 -0.60 -2.48 -16.52
CA THR A 78 -1.65 -2.52 -15.49
C THR A 78 -1.16 -3.06 -14.15
N LEU A 79 -1.99 -2.89 -13.14
CA LEU A 79 -1.81 -3.43 -11.79
C LEU A 79 -1.73 -4.96 -11.84
N ARG A 80 -0.68 -5.52 -11.24
CA ARG A 80 -0.46 -6.97 -11.16
C ARG A 80 -0.91 -7.53 -9.83
N GLU A 81 -0.56 -6.84 -8.76
CA GLU A 81 -0.84 -7.32 -7.41
C GLU A 81 -0.97 -6.16 -6.43
N VAL A 82 -1.88 -6.30 -5.48
CA VAL A 82 -1.96 -5.47 -4.28
C VAL A 82 -1.78 -6.35 -3.06
N VAL A 83 -0.77 -6.02 -2.25
CA VAL A 83 -0.54 -6.67 -0.96
C VAL A 83 -1.21 -5.84 0.13
N TRP A 84 -2.10 -6.46 0.89
CA TRP A 84 -2.82 -5.85 1.99
C TRP A 84 -2.13 -6.15 3.32
N GLY A 85 -1.95 -5.10 4.11
CA GLY A 85 -1.39 -5.15 5.46
C GLY A 85 -2.47 -5.48 6.50
N VAL A 86 -2.26 -6.57 7.22
CA VAL A 86 -3.10 -7.08 8.31
C VAL A 86 -2.47 -6.76 9.66
N ASP A 87 -3.28 -6.39 10.65
CA ASP A 87 -2.81 -5.90 11.95
C ASP A 87 -2.20 -7.01 12.84
N THR A 88 -2.83 -8.18 12.88
CA THR A 88 -2.42 -9.29 13.75
C THR A 88 -2.12 -10.57 12.97
N ARG A 89 -1.28 -11.44 13.56
CA ARG A 89 -0.97 -12.75 12.96
C ARG A 89 -2.19 -13.67 12.94
N ASP A 90 -2.99 -13.64 14.00
CA ASP A 90 -4.21 -14.45 14.10
C ASP A 90 -5.23 -14.07 13.02
N ASP A 91 -5.36 -12.78 12.71
CA ASP A 91 -6.24 -12.34 11.63
C ASP A 91 -5.68 -12.67 10.26
N LEU A 92 -4.35 -12.56 10.08
CA LEU A 92 -3.70 -12.99 8.85
C LEU A 92 -3.93 -14.48 8.59
N ASP A 93 -3.71 -15.34 9.58
CA ASP A 93 -3.89 -16.79 9.46
C ASP A 93 -5.37 -17.14 9.20
N ARG A 94 -6.32 -16.41 9.81
CA ARG A 94 -7.75 -16.56 9.52
C ARG A 94 -8.10 -16.18 8.08
N LEU A 95 -7.60 -15.04 7.59
CA LEU A 95 -7.84 -14.57 6.22
C LEU A 95 -7.22 -15.51 5.20
N VAL A 96 -6.01 -16.00 5.45
CA VAL A 96 -5.32 -16.98 4.60
C VAL A 96 -6.08 -18.29 4.55
N THR A 97 -6.57 -18.79 5.70
CA THR A 97 -7.37 -20.02 5.76
C THR A 97 -8.68 -19.87 4.98
N ALA A 98 -9.34 -18.71 5.09
CA ALA A 98 -10.55 -18.42 4.34
C ALA A 98 -10.29 -18.32 2.83
N ALA A 99 -9.21 -17.63 2.41
CA ALA A 99 -8.82 -17.52 1.01
C ALA A 99 -8.47 -18.90 0.41
N ALA A 100 -7.75 -19.73 1.17
CA ALA A 100 -7.35 -21.08 0.77
C ALA A 100 -8.51 -22.06 0.52
N HIS A 101 -9.73 -21.71 0.93
CA HIS A 101 -10.91 -22.51 0.65
C HIS A 101 -11.30 -22.47 -0.85
N ASP A 102 -11.22 -21.30 -1.46
CA ASP A 102 -11.69 -21.05 -2.82
C ASP A 102 -10.54 -20.80 -3.81
N HIS A 103 -9.34 -20.51 -3.31
CA HIS A 103 -8.20 -20.05 -4.10
C HIS A 103 -6.90 -20.74 -3.68
N GLU A 104 -5.97 -20.89 -4.62
CA GLU A 104 -4.60 -21.31 -4.28
C GLU A 104 -3.88 -20.17 -3.58
N VAL A 105 -3.23 -20.47 -2.45
CA VAL A 105 -2.43 -19.51 -1.69
C VAL A 105 -0.99 -19.97 -1.65
N ARG A 106 -0.07 -19.07 -2.00
CA ARG A 106 1.38 -19.32 -2.05
C ARG A 106 2.12 -18.36 -1.15
N GLU A 107 2.95 -18.89 -0.26
CA GLU A 107 3.83 -18.09 0.59
C GLU A 107 5.15 -17.73 -0.12
N THR A 108 5.65 -16.51 0.08
CA THR A 108 7.02 -16.10 -0.27
C THR A 108 7.93 -16.05 0.96
N ALA A 109 9.25 -16.03 0.73
CA ALA A 109 10.24 -15.96 1.81
C ALA A 109 10.10 -14.71 2.71
N ASP A 110 9.50 -13.64 2.18
CA ASP A 110 9.25 -12.40 2.91
C ASP A 110 8.00 -12.47 3.83
N GLY A 111 7.31 -13.62 3.82
CA GLY A 111 6.12 -13.88 4.63
C GLY A 111 4.83 -13.32 4.04
N VAL A 112 4.83 -12.96 2.76
CA VAL A 112 3.63 -12.52 2.02
C VAL A 112 2.90 -13.74 1.46
N GLN A 113 1.59 -13.78 1.67
CA GLN A 113 0.70 -14.83 1.18
C GLN A 113 -0.01 -14.34 -0.07
N HIS A 114 0.33 -14.93 -1.21
CA HIS A 114 -0.17 -14.51 -2.52
C HIS A 114 -1.32 -15.40 -2.96
N THR A 115 -2.36 -14.79 -3.49
CA THR A 115 -3.49 -15.48 -4.11
C THR A 115 -4.00 -14.69 -5.30
N VAL A 116 -4.88 -15.31 -6.09
CA VAL A 116 -5.50 -14.69 -7.26
C VAL A 116 -7.00 -14.75 -7.07
N ASP A 117 -7.66 -13.61 -7.21
CA ASP A 117 -9.12 -13.56 -7.10
C ASP A 117 -9.80 -14.22 -8.32
N ARG A 118 -11.14 -14.27 -8.32
CA ARG A 118 -11.89 -14.88 -9.42
C ARG A 118 -11.85 -14.07 -10.71
N SER A 119 -11.43 -12.81 -10.65
CA SER A 119 -11.31 -11.94 -11.81
C SER A 119 -9.90 -11.91 -12.40
N GLY A 120 -8.92 -12.53 -11.73
CA GLY A 120 -7.54 -12.63 -12.16
C GLY A 120 -6.60 -11.62 -11.50
N PHE A 121 -7.07 -10.77 -10.59
CA PHE A 121 -6.23 -9.83 -9.85
C PHE A 121 -5.39 -10.55 -8.79
N GLY A 122 -4.10 -10.19 -8.74
CA GLY A 122 -3.22 -10.60 -7.66
C GLY A 122 -3.58 -9.92 -6.35
N VAL A 123 -3.75 -10.72 -5.32
CA VAL A 123 -4.02 -10.27 -3.95
C VAL A 123 -3.00 -10.90 -3.03
N GLY A 124 -2.22 -10.06 -2.36
CA GLY A 124 -1.31 -10.48 -1.30
C GLY A 124 -1.86 -10.15 0.09
N LEU A 125 -1.53 -10.95 1.08
CA LEU A 125 -1.79 -10.70 2.49
C LEU A 125 -0.46 -10.75 3.27
N ALA A 126 -0.17 -9.72 4.05
CA ALA A 126 1.04 -9.65 4.87
C ALA A 126 0.75 -8.94 6.19
N LEU A 127 1.60 -9.14 7.20
CA LEU A 127 1.53 -8.32 8.41
C LEU A 127 1.92 -6.87 8.10
N ALA A 128 1.10 -5.92 8.53
CA ALA A 128 1.35 -4.50 8.35
C ALA A 128 2.58 -4.05 9.16
N ARG A 129 3.52 -3.33 8.52
CA ARG A 129 4.71 -2.77 9.20
C ARG A 129 4.77 -1.25 9.03
N PRO A 130 3.76 -0.50 9.52
CA PRO A 130 3.71 0.95 9.34
C PRO A 130 4.88 1.65 10.05
N ARG A 131 5.63 2.48 9.32
CA ARG A 131 6.59 3.40 9.93
C ARG A 131 5.84 4.61 10.49
N LYS A 132 5.97 4.86 11.79
CA LYS A 132 5.36 6.04 12.43
C LYS A 132 6.01 7.32 11.89
N VAL A 133 5.23 8.14 11.21
CA VAL A 133 5.66 9.44 10.69
C VAL A 133 4.94 10.54 11.44
N THR A 134 5.69 11.41 12.11
CA THR A 134 5.13 12.61 12.72
C THR A 134 5.17 13.74 11.69
N VAL A 135 4.02 14.05 11.09
CA VAL A 135 3.87 15.24 10.24
C VAL A 135 3.40 16.39 11.12
N ALA A 136 4.26 17.38 11.35
CA ALA A 136 3.82 18.61 12.00
C ALA A 136 2.92 19.39 11.02
N PRO A 137 1.64 19.63 11.36
CA PRO A 137 0.77 20.39 10.48
C PRO A 137 1.33 21.80 10.33
N ARG A 138 1.37 22.29 9.09
CA ARG A 138 1.74 23.67 8.84
C ARG A 138 0.75 24.59 9.53
N ARG A 139 1.26 25.59 10.26
CA ARG A 139 0.42 26.58 10.91
C ARG A 139 -0.21 27.46 9.85
N THR A 140 -1.53 27.41 9.74
CA THR A 140 -2.33 28.25 8.84
C THR A 140 -3.13 29.23 9.68
N ASN A 141 -3.33 30.44 9.15
CA ASN A 141 -4.28 31.40 9.71
C ASN A 141 -5.66 31.12 9.12
N THR A 142 -6.65 30.94 9.97
CA THR A 142 -8.07 30.88 9.59
C THR A 142 -8.84 31.96 10.37
N TYR A 143 -10.06 32.30 9.92
CA TYR A 143 -10.90 33.24 10.64
C TYR A 143 -11.13 32.75 12.09
N GLY A 144 -10.77 33.57 13.08
CA GLY A 144 -10.84 33.20 14.50
C GLY A 144 -9.66 32.36 15.03
N SER A 145 -8.69 31.97 14.19
CA SER A 145 -7.47 31.29 14.63
C SER A 145 -6.24 31.81 13.88
N VAL A 146 -5.63 32.85 14.45
CA VAL A 146 -4.34 33.37 13.96
C VAL A 146 -3.22 32.63 14.66
N ARG A 147 -2.59 31.68 13.95
CA ARG A 147 -1.49 30.84 14.47
C ARG A 147 -0.12 31.23 13.93
N ARG A 148 -0.06 32.19 13.00
CA ARG A 148 1.14 32.87 12.51
C ARG A 148 0.95 34.37 12.54
N TRP A 149 1.78 35.04 13.32
CA TRP A 149 1.89 36.50 13.32
C TRP A 149 3.30 36.87 12.84
N ASN A 150 3.40 37.65 11.76
CA ASN A 150 4.67 38.11 11.18
C ASN A 150 5.66 37.01 10.76
N GLU A 151 5.18 35.80 10.47
CA GLU A 151 6.02 34.69 10.01
C GLU A 151 5.68 34.37 8.54
N ALA A 152 6.68 34.39 7.65
CA ALA A 152 6.51 34.25 6.20
C ALA A 152 6.42 32.79 5.75
N LEU A 153 5.44 32.42 4.91
CA LEU A 153 5.24 31.02 4.50
C LEU A 153 6.45 30.46 3.76
N THR A 154 7.07 29.43 4.33
CA THR A 154 8.15 28.71 3.66
C THR A 154 7.57 27.88 2.51
N PRO A 155 8.06 28.03 1.28
CA PRO A 155 7.65 27.18 0.16
C PRO A 155 7.82 25.69 0.49
N VAL A 156 6.96 24.83 -0.05
CA VAL A 156 7.22 23.39 -0.06
C VAL A 156 8.22 23.13 -1.18
N SER A 157 9.42 22.65 -0.86
CA SER A 157 10.44 22.34 -1.88
C SER A 157 10.15 21.04 -2.62
N ARG A 158 9.60 20.03 -1.93
CA ARG A 158 9.21 18.74 -2.50
C ARG A 158 8.06 18.13 -1.72
N ALA A 159 7.14 17.48 -2.43
CA ALA A 159 6.13 16.63 -1.82
C ALA A 159 6.78 15.40 -1.18
N HIS A 160 6.20 14.91 -0.09
CA HIS A 160 6.64 13.67 0.53
C HIS A 160 5.40 12.92 0.99
N PRO A 161 4.80 12.12 0.10
CA PRO A 161 3.57 11.41 0.39
C PRO A 161 3.71 10.50 1.62
N CYS A 162 2.66 10.47 2.43
CA CYS A 162 2.45 9.54 3.53
C CYS A 162 1.15 8.77 3.25
N ALA A 163 1.03 7.55 3.76
CA ALA A 163 -0.23 6.80 3.69
C ALA A 163 -1.41 7.63 4.23
N CYS A 164 -2.57 7.47 3.61
CA CYS A 164 -3.84 7.75 4.28
C CYS A 164 -3.97 6.75 5.43
N ALA A 165 -3.66 7.18 6.65
CA ALA A 165 -4.05 6.43 7.82
C ALA A 165 -5.59 6.52 7.92
N MET A 166 -6.27 5.38 7.81
CA MET A 166 -7.65 5.27 8.32
C MET A 166 -7.54 5.55 9.81
N SER A 167 -8.08 6.68 10.26
CA SER A 167 -8.16 6.94 11.70
C SER A 167 -9.06 5.87 12.32
N PRO A 168 -8.68 5.30 13.49
CA PRO A 168 -9.54 4.37 14.20
C PRO A 168 -10.86 5.03 14.59
#